data_AF-A0A1B6LK12-F1
#
_entry.id   AF-A0A1B6LK12-F1
#
_cell.length_a   1.000
_cell.length_b   1.000
_cell.length_c   1.000
_cell.angle_alpha   90.00
_cell.angle_beta   90.00
_cell.angle_gamma   90.00
#
_symmetry.space_group_name_H-M   'P 1'
#
loop_
_entity.id
_entity.type
_entity.pdbx_description
1 polymer ?
#
loop_
_entity_poly.entity_id
_entity_poly.type
_entity_poly.pdbx_seq_one_letter_code
_entity_poly.pdbx_strand_id
1 'polypeptide(L)'
;YGEPAVRRAVPLGIALTYISNPQLSIIDVLNKYSHDADEEVAHNAIFAMGLVGAGTNNARLATMLRQLAQYHAKNTGHLFMVRIAQGLTHLGKGTLSLSPFHTDRQIMNPVAVAGLLITLTAFLDTKNIILGKSHYLLYTLATAMYPRWLVTLDEEGEPLPVPVRVGQAVDVIGKAGTPKTIAGVHTHTTPVLLAVGERAELASDDFTPLTPVMEGFVILRKKPVTTN
;
A
#
# COMPACT_ATOMS: atom_id res chain seq x y z
N TYR A 1 -16.22 -6.77 -24.50
CA TYR A 1 -16.58 -8.05 -25.14
C TYR A 1 -15.65 -9.12 -24.62
N GLY A 2 -16.18 -9.92 -23.70
CA GLY A 2 -15.50 -11.04 -23.04
C GLY A 2 -16.57 -11.82 -22.28
N GLU A 3 -16.34 -13.12 -22.07
CA GLU A 3 -17.25 -13.98 -21.31
C GLU A 3 -17.51 -13.40 -19.91
N PRO A 4 -18.71 -13.55 -19.31
CA PRO A 4 -19.03 -13.00 -18.00
C PRO A 4 -18.00 -13.34 -16.90
N ALA A 5 -17.45 -14.56 -16.93
CA ALA A 5 -16.40 -14.99 -16.01
C ALA A 5 -15.13 -14.14 -16.14
N VAL A 6 -14.70 -13.87 -17.37
CA VAL A 6 -13.51 -13.03 -17.64
C VAL A 6 -13.75 -11.61 -17.16
N ARG A 7 -14.94 -11.05 -17.42
CA ARG A 7 -15.29 -9.69 -16.98
C ARG A 7 -15.27 -9.54 -15.46
N ARG A 8 -15.65 -10.58 -14.72
CA ARG A 8 -15.60 -10.60 -13.23
C ARG A 8 -14.17 -10.68 -12.69
N ALA A 9 -13.26 -11.35 -13.40
CA ALA A 9 -11.86 -11.51 -12.98
C ALA A 9 -10.99 -10.27 -13.27
N VAL A 10 -11.32 -9.48 -14.30
CA VAL A 10 -10.50 -8.32 -14.72
C VAL A 10 -10.23 -7.31 -13.58
N PRO A 11 -11.23 -6.84 -12.80
CA PRO A 11 -10.97 -5.91 -11.70
C PRO A 11 -10.02 -6.47 -10.63
N LEU A 12 -10.11 -7.78 -10.36
CA LEU A 12 -9.26 -8.47 -9.39
C LEU A 12 -7.81 -8.58 -9.89
N GLY A 13 -7.62 -8.86 -11.18
CA GLY A 13 -6.29 -8.86 -11.79
C GLY A 13 -5.63 -7.47 -11.77
N ILE A 14 -6.41 -6.42 -12.04
CA ILE A 14 -5.94 -5.03 -11.91
C ILE A 14 -5.57 -4.71 -10.46
N ALA A 15 -6.35 -5.20 -9.48
CA ALA A 15 -6.03 -5.01 -8.07
C ALA A 15 -4.69 -5.65 -7.68
N LEU A 16 -4.42 -6.86 -8.18
CA LEU A 16 -3.19 -7.62 -7.89
C LEU A 16 -1.93 -6.91 -8.41
N THR A 17 -2.01 -6.22 -9.55
CA THR A 17 -0.85 -5.50 -10.12
C THR A 17 -0.60 -4.15 -9.45
N TYR A 18 -1.64 -3.51 -8.89
CA TYR A 18 -1.56 -2.17 -8.29
C TYR A 18 -1.86 -2.14 -6.78
N ILE A 19 -1.50 -3.20 -6.04
CA ILE A 19 -1.76 -3.28 -4.59
C ILE A 19 -1.09 -2.11 -3.85
N SER A 20 -1.88 -1.43 -3.01
CA SER A 20 -1.45 -0.26 -2.23
C SER A 20 -0.81 0.87 -3.07
N ASN A 21 -0.97 0.86 -4.40
CA ASN A 21 -0.43 1.85 -5.33
C ASN A 21 -1.59 2.57 -6.06
N PRO A 22 -2.15 3.64 -5.45
CA PRO A 22 -3.32 4.32 -5.97
C PRO A 22 -2.98 5.22 -7.17
N GLN A 23 -2.82 4.63 -8.34
CA GLN A 23 -2.76 5.37 -9.60
C GLN A 23 -4.15 5.87 -10.01
N LEU A 24 -4.26 7.16 -10.28
CA LEU A 24 -5.54 7.80 -10.61
C LEU A 24 -6.20 7.22 -11.86
N SER A 25 -5.42 6.86 -12.87
CA SER A 25 -5.89 6.20 -14.09
C SER A 25 -6.60 4.88 -13.80
N ILE A 26 -6.03 4.07 -12.91
CA ILE A 26 -6.57 2.76 -12.53
C ILE A 26 -7.82 2.94 -11.67
N ILE A 27 -7.81 3.88 -10.73
CA ILE A 27 -9.00 4.20 -9.90
C ILE A 27 -10.17 4.64 -10.78
N ASP A 28 -9.93 5.48 -11.79
CA ASP A 28 -10.98 5.95 -12.69
C ASP A 28 -11.55 4.81 -13.56
N VAL A 29 -10.72 3.83 -13.94
CA VAL A 29 -11.17 2.62 -14.64
C VAL A 29 -12.01 1.73 -13.71
N LEU A 30 -11.55 1.46 -12.49
CA LEU A 30 -12.29 0.64 -11.53
C LEU A 30 -13.62 1.29 -11.11
N ASN A 31 -13.66 2.62 -11.00
CA ASN A 31 -14.89 3.36 -10.72
C ASN A 31 -15.91 3.28 -11.87
N LYS A 32 -15.47 3.08 -13.12
CA LYS A 32 -16.41 2.78 -14.22
C LYS A 32 -16.98 1.38 -14.06
N TYR A 33 -16.16 0.40 -13.70
CA TYR A 33 -16.62 -0.98 -13.47
C TYR A 33 -17.52 -1.13 -12.23
N SER A 34 -17.43 -0.25 -11.24
CA SER A 34 -18.33 -0.30 -10.08
C SER A 34 -19.78 0.07 -10.42
N HIS A 35 -20.03 0.66 -11.58
CA HIS A 35 -21.37 0.99 -12.09
C HIS A 35 -21.84 0.02 -13.19
N ASP A 36 -21.17 -1.13 -13.36
CA ASP A 36 -21.60 -2.16 -14.31
C ASP A 36 -22.96 -2.75 -13.88
N ALA A 37 -23.74 -3.23 -14.86
CA ALA A 37 -25.04 -3.86 -14.61
C ALA A 37 -24.91 -5.24 -13.93
N ASP A 38 -23.78 -5.93 -14.11
CA ASP A 38 -23.50 -7.19 -13.42
C ASP A 38 -23.02 -6.92 -11.99
N GLU A 39 -23.84 -7.27 -11.01
CA GLU A 39 -23.56 -7.04 -9.59
C GLU A 39 -22.21 -7.63 -9.16
N GLU A 40 -21.82 -8.80 -9.67
CA GLU A 40 -20.56 -9.44 -9.26
C GLU A 40 -19.33 -8.67 -9.76
N VAL A 41 -19.42 -8.10 -10.96
CA VAL A 41 -18.37 -7.22 -11.52
C VAL A 41 -18.27 -5.96 -10.67
N ALA A 42 -19.41 -5.37 -10.29
CA ALA A 42 -19.44 -4.17 -9.44
C ALA A 42 -18.86 -4.44 -8.04
N HIS A 43 -19.18 -5.58 -7.41
CA HIS A 43 -18.58 -5.99 -6.13
C HIS A 43 -17.06 -6.14 -6.25
N ASN A 44 -16.58 -6.82 -7.28
CA ASN A 44 -15.16 -7.04 -7.50
C ASN A 44 -14.42 -5.73 -7.78
N ALA A 45 -15.03 -4.80 -8.51
CA ALA A 45 -14.47 -3.48 -8.76
C ALA A 45 -14.38 -2.62 -7.49
N ILE A 46 -15.41 -2.64 -6.64
CA ILE A 46 -15.39 -1.93 -5.35
C ILE A 46 -14.30 -2.48 -4.43
N PHE A 47 -14.19 -3.81 -4.34
CA PHE A 47 -13.14 -4.45 -3.55
C PHE A 47 -11.74 -4.16 -4.10
N ALA A 48 -11.57 -4.23 -5.42
CA ALA A 48 -10.33 -3.89 -6.11
C ALA A 48 -9.88 -2.46 -5.82
N MET A 49 -10.80 -1.49 -5.81
CA MET A 49 -10.52 -0.11 -5.42
C MET A 49 -9.97 -0.02 -3.98
N GLY A 50 -10.55 -0.80 -3.06
CA GLY A 50 -10.07 -0.90 -1.67
C GLY A 50 -8.65 -1.46 -1.56
N LEU A 51 -8.32 -2.49 -2.33
CA LEU A 51 -6.97 -3.08 -2.38
C LEU A 51 -5.93 -2.14 -2.99
N VAL A 52 -6.28 -1.45 -4.07
CA VAL A 52 -5.38 -0.48 -4.75
C VAL A 52 -5.06 0.70 -3.84
N GLY A 53 -6.03 1.17 -3.06
CA GLY A 53 -5.84 2.24 -2.09
C GLY A 53 -5.42 1.80 -0.70
N ALA A 54 -5.12 0.52 -0.49
CA ALA A 54 -4.98 -0.02 0.85
C ALA A 54 -3.86 0.68 1.63
N GLY A 55 -4.25 1.32 2.73
CA GLY A 55 -3.38 2.03 3.65
C GLY A 55 -2.63 3.23 3.06
N THR A 56 -3.04 3.74 1.90
CA THR A 56 -2.44 4.96 1.32
C THR A 56 -3.17 6.24 1.74
N ASN A 57 -4.34 6.11 2.37
CA ASN A 57 -5.15 7.24 2.82
C ASN A 57 -5.42 8.28 1.70
N ASN A 58 -5.62 7.82 0.45
CA ASN A 58 -5.80 8.72 -0.69
C ASN A 58 -7.16 9.42 -0.61
N ALA A 59 -7.15 10.75 -0.46
CA ALA A 59 -8.34 11.56 -0.27
C ALA A 59 -9.35 11.46 -1.43
N ARG A 60 -8.87 11.34 -2.68
CA ARG A 60 -9.73 11.22 -3.86
C ARG A 60 -10.48 9.89 -3.84
N LEU A 61 -9.76 8.78 -3.63
CA LEU A 61 -10.36 7.46 -3.50
C LEU A 61 -11.38 7.39 -2.35
N ALA A 62 -11.02 7.92 -1.18
CA ALA A 62 -11.92 7.97 -0.03
C ALA A 62 -13.21 8.77 -0.30
N THR A 63 -13.13 9.81 -1.14
CA THR A 63 -14.31 10.58 -1.56
C THR A 63 -15.17 9.80 -2.56
N MET A 64 -14.56 9.11 -3.52
CA MET A 64 -15.26 8.27 -4.49
C MET A 64 -15.98 7.09 -3.80
N LEU A 65 -15.32 6.42 -2.85
CA LEU A 65 -15.95 5.37 -2.05
C LEU A 65 -17.12 5.88 -1.19
N ARG A 66 -17.06 7.12 -0.69
CA ARG A 66 -18.20 7.74 0.02
C ARG A 66 -19.38 8.01 -0.92
N GLN A 67 -19.13 8.46 -2.14
CA GLN A 67 -20.17 8.63 -3.15
C GLN A 67 -20.81 7.29 -3.56
N LEU A 68 -20.00 6.25 -3.74
CA LEU A 68 -20.49 4.89 -4.03
C LEU A 68 -21.34 4.32 -2.88
N ALA A 69 -20.98 4.60 -1.63
CA ALA A 69 -21.80 4.21 -0.48
C ALA A 69 -23.20 4.84 -0.50
N GLN A 70 -23.30 6.10 -0.94
CA GLN A 70 -24.58 6.80 -1.09
C GLN A 70 -25.38 6.26 -2.29
N TYR A 71 -24.71 5.99 -3.42
CA TYR A 71 -25.34 5.44 -4.61
C TYR A 71 -25.94 4.05 -4.36
N HIS A 72 -25.19 3.16 -3.70
CA HIS A 72 -25.63 1.80 -3.39
C HIS A 72 -26.32 1.66 -2.02
N ALA A 73 -26.81 2.74 -1.42
CA ALA A 73 -27.38 2.72 -0.06
C ALA A 73 -28.55 1.73 0.11
N LYS A 74 -29.26 1.39 -0.97
CA LYS A 74 -30.39 0.45 -0.95
C LYS A 74 -29.98 -1.02 -0.99
N ASN A 75 -28.79 -1.36 -1.51
CA ASN A 75 -28.34 -2.75 -1.64
C ASN A 75 -27.31 -3.06 -0.55
N THR A 76 -27.67 -3.96 0.35
CA THR A 76 -26.83 -4.34 1.51
C THR A 76 -25.52 -5.01 1.11
N GLY A 77 -25.50 -5.79 0.03
CA GLY A 77 -24.30 -6.48 -0.47
C GLY A 77 -23.24 -5.50 -0.99
N HIS A 78 -23.66 -4.54 -1.82
CA HIS A 78 -22.76 -3.49 -2.30
C HIS A 78 -22.27 -2.60 -1.14
N LEU A 79 -23.16 -2.25 -0.22
CA LEU A 79 -22.78 -1.42 0.93
C LEU A 79 -21.77 -2.13 1.85
N PHE A 80 -21.90 -3.44 2.04
CA PHE A 80 -20.91 -4.25 2.74
C PHE A 80 -19.53 -4.15 2.08
N MET A 81 -19.49 -4.26 0.75
CA MET A 81 -18.24 -4.19 -0.02
C MET A 81 -17.59 -2.82 0.03
N VAL A 82 -18.38 -1.74 -0.10
CA VAL A 82 -17.88 -0.37 -0.01
C VAL A 82 -17.28 -0.09 1.37
N ARG A 83 -17.89 -0.59 2.45
CA ARG A 83 -17.35 -0.43 3.81
C ARG A 83 -16.02 -1.15 4.01
N ILE A 84 -15.87 -2.36 3.46
CA ILE A 84 -14.57 -3.05 3.46
C ILE A 84 -13.53 -2.22 2.72
N ALA A 85 -13.86 -1.75 1.51
CA ALA A 85 -12.95 -0.94 0.71
C ALA A 85 -12.53 0.36 1.42
N GLN A 86 -13.46 1.02 2.12
CA GLN A 86 -13.17 2.19 2.96
C GLN A 86 -12.24 1.84 4.12
N GLY A 87 -12.49 0.74 4.82
CA GLY A 87 -11.63 0.23 5.89
C GLY A 87 -10.21 -0.07 5.41
N LEU A 88 -10.08 -0.70 4.24
CA LEU A 88 -8.78 -0.96 3.61
C LEU A 88 -8.06 0.33 3.23
N THR A 89 -8.75 1.33 2.71
CA THR A 89 -8.14 2.62 2.33
C THR A 89 -7.48 3.33 3.52
N HIS A 90 -8.09 3.22 4.71
CA HIS A 90 -7.59 3.80 5.96
C HIS A 90 -6.88 2.77 6.85
N LEU A 91 -6.40 1.66 6.29
CA LEU A 91 -5.75 0.58 7.03
C LEU A 91 -4.61 1.12 7.90
N GLY A 92 -4.64 0.81 9.21
CA GLY A 92 -3.66 1.31 10.18
C GLY A 92 -3.59 2.85 10.23
N LYS A 93 -4.68 3.57 9.97
CA LYS A 93 -4.69 5.04 9.78
C LYS A 93 -3.79 5.54 8.63
N GLY A 94 -3.52 4.68 7.64
CA GLY A 94 -2.61 4.97 6.53
C GLY A 94 -1.15 4.58 6.79
N THR A 95 -0.87 3.83 7.85
CA THR A 95 0.50 3.43 8.19
C THR A 95 0.89 2.03 7.71
N LEU A 96 -0.11 1.21 7.38
CA LEU A 96 0.08 -0.15 6.89
C LEU A 96 -0.04 -0.18 5.37
N SER A 97 0.52 -1.20 4.74
CA SER A 97 0.42 -1.53 3.33
C SER A 97 0.01 -2.99 3.18
N LEU A 98 -0.55 -3.35 2.03
CA LEU A 98 -0.79 -4.74 1.61
C LEU A 98 0.20 -5.22 0.55
N SER A 99 1.19 -4.40 0.17
CA SER A 99 2.20 -4.79 -0.81
C SER A 99 2.99 -6.03 -0.32
N PRO A 100 3.09 -7.11 -1.11
CA PRO A 100 3.84 -8.31 -0.73
C PRO A 100 5.37 -8.13 -0.83
N PHE A 101 5.80 -7.04 -1.45
CA PHE A 101 7.20 -6.70 -1.64
C PHE A 101 7.74 -5.89 -0.47
N HIS A 102 8.90 -6.30 0.04
CA HIS A 102 9.62 -5.73 1.17
C HIS A 102 11.06 -5.38 0.76
N THR A 103 11.75 -4.57 1.57
CA THR A 103 13.15 -4.17 1.36
C THR A 103 13.31 -3.49 0.00
N ASP A 104 12.72 -2.32 -0.15
CA ASP A 104 12.81 -1.53 -1.38
C ASP A 104 12.37 -2.33 -2.65
N ARG A 105 11.34 -3.16 -2.45
CA ARG A 105 10.74 -4.06 -3.42
C ARG A 105 11.64 -5.17 -3.99
N GLN A 106 12.78 -5.43 -3.37
CA GLN A 106 13.70 -6.47 -3.83
C GLN A 106 13.23 -7.88 -3.45
N ILE A 107 12.60 -8.02 -2.27
CA ILE A 107 12.23 -9.32 -1.71
C ILE A 107 10.72 -9.46 -1.69
N MET A 108 10.22 -10.52 -2.32
CA MET A 108 8.81 -10.90 -2.27
C MET A 108 8.57 -11.86 -1.11
N ASN A 109 7.61 -11.54 -0.23
CA ASN A 109 7.20 -12.45 0.83
C ASN A 109 6.14 -13.44 0.30
N PRO A 110 6.45 -14.76 0.23
CA PRO A 110 5.51 -15.74 -0.33
C PRO A 110 4.23 -15.88 0.51
N VAL A 111 4.28 -15.64 1.82
CA VAL A 111 3.12 -15.74 2.72
C VAL A 111 2.14 -14.59 2.50
N ALA A 112 2.66 -13.39 2.25
CA ALA A 112 1.84 -12.22 1.92
C ALA A 112 1.14 -12.43 0.57
N VAL A 113 1.86 -12.95 -0.43
CA VAL A 113 1.29 -13.30 -1.75
C VAL A 113 0.20 -14.37 -1.61
N ALA A 114 0.44 -15.42 -0.82
CA ALA A 114 -0.56 -16.46 -0.59
C ALA A 114 -1.85 -15.90 0.01
N GLY A 115 -1.77 -15.01 1.01
CA GLY A 115 -2.95 -14.37 1.61
C GLY A 115 -3.74 -13.51 0.61
N LEU A 116 -3.03 -12.75 -0.24
CA LEU A 116 -3.66 -11.99 -1.32
C LEU A 116 -4.33 -12.89 -2.36
N LEU A 117 -3.68 -13.98 -2.78
CA LEU A 117 -4.25 -14.90 -3.76
C LEU A 117 -5.47 -15.66 -3.22
N ILE A 118 -5.46 -16.06 -1.95
CA ILE A 118 -6.61 -16.70 -1.30
C ILE A 118 -7.81 -15.75 -1.29
N THR A 119 -7.62 -14.47 -0.94
CA THR A 119 -8.72 -13.51 -1.01
C THR A 119 -9.19 -13.29 -2.43
N LEU A 120 -8.30 -13.02 -3.39
CA LEU A 120 -8.69 -12.79 -4.79
C LEU A 120 -9.43 -13.97 -5.41
N THR A 121 -9.03 -15.21 -5.10
CA THR A 121 -9.73 -16.41 -5.57
C THR A 121 -11.11 -16.57 -4.91
N ALA A 122 -11.26 -16.22 -3.63
CA ALA A 122 -12.56 -16.17 -2.96
C ALA A 122 -13.52 -15.14 -3.59
N PHE A 123 -12.99 -14.05 -4.16
CA PHE A 123 -13.76 -13.03 -4.88
C PHE A 123 -14.20 -13.44 -6.30
N LEU A 124 -13.80 -14.61 -6.79
CA LEU A 124 -14.39 -15.16 -8.03
C LEU A 124 -15.85 -15.61 -7.83
N ASP A 125 -16.21 -16.00 -6.61
CA ASP A 125 -17.60 -16.29 -6.21
C ASP A 125 -17.99 -15.45 -4.99
N THR A 126 -18.23 -14.17 -5.22
CA THR A 126 -18.58 -13.20 -4.17
C THR A 126 -19.88 -13.51 -3.46
N LYS A 127 -20.89 -14.00 -4.19
CA LYS A 127 -22.24 -14.22 -3.64
C LYS A 127 -22.26 -15.36 -2.64
N ASN A 128 -21.63 -16.49 -2.95
CA ASN A 128 -21.70 -17.66 -2.08
C ASN A 128 -20.63 -17.64 -0.98
N ILE A 129 -19.41 -17.21 -1.31
CA ILE A 129 -18.27 -17.30 -0.39
C ILE A 129 -18.22 -16.08 0.53
N ILE A 130 -18.10 -14.88 -0.06
CA ILE A 130 -17.85 -13.65 0.69
C ILE A 130 -19.11 -13.14 1.35
N LEU A 131 -20.23 -12.99 0.62
CA LEU A 131 -21.51 -12.50 1.17
C LEU A 131 -22.31 -13.59 1.90
N GLY A 132 -21.88 -14.85 1.81
CA GLY A 132 -22.55 -16.01 2.38
C GLY A 132 -22.00 -16.40 3.75
N LYS A 133 -21.30 -17.54 3.82
CA LYS A 133 -20.88 -18.13 5.11
C LYS A 133 -19.41 -17.84 5.46
N SER A 134 -18.58 -17.50 4.49
CA SER A 134 -17.11 -17.53 4.63
C SER A 134 -16.45 -16.14 4.58
N HIS A 135 -17.09 -15.15 5.20
CA HIS A 135 -16.55 -13.79 5.37
C HIS A 135 -15.15 -13.76 6.02
N TYR A 136 -14.83 -14.75 6.86
CA TYR A 136 -13.55 -14.84 7.58
C TYR A 136 -12.34 -14.99 6.64
N LEU A 137 -12.54 -15.39 5.38
CA LEU A 137 -11.46 -15.45 4.40
C LEU A 137 -10.80 -14.09 4.17
N LEU A 138 -11.50 -12.98 4.43
CA LEU A 138 -10.93 -11.64 4.39
C LEU A 138 -9.81 -11.44 5.41
N TYR A 139 -9.81 -12.17 6.53
CA TYR A 139 -8.73 -12.09 7.53
C TYR A 139 -7.41 -12.64 7.02
N THR A 140 -7.39 -13.42 5.93
CA THR A 140 -6.14 -13.86 5.31
C THR A 140 -5.34 -12.68 4.75
N LEU A 141 -5.96 -11.51 4.51
CA LEU A 141 -5.24 -10.26 4.19
C LEU A 141 -4.30 -9.82 5.31
N ALA A 142 -4.52 -10.23 6.56
CA ALA A 142 -3.66 -9.89 7.68
C ALA A 142 -2.21 -10.37 7.47
N THR A 143 -1.99 -11.45 6.72
CA THR A 143 -0.64 -11.94 6.41
C THR A 143 0.14 -11.04 5.46
N ALA A 144 -0.56 -10.18 4.72
CA ALA A 144 0.03 -9.21 3.81
C ALA A 144 0.15 -7.81 4.43
N MET A 145 -0.37 -7.59 5.65
CA MET A 145 -0.29 -6.31 6.33
C MET A 145 1.12 -6.04 6.85
N TYR A 146 1.77 -5.01 6.31
CA TYR A 146 3.12 -4.60 6.72
C TYR A 146 3.22 -3.07 6.90
N PRO A 147 3.89 -2.57 7.96
CA PRO A 147 4.04 -1.13 8.19
C PRO A 147 4.97 -0.43 7.19
N ARG A 148 4.69 0.84 6.91
CA ARG A 148 5.43 1.68 5.94
C ARG A 148 6.16 2.87 6.55
N TRP A 149 6.22 2.95 7.87
CA TRP A 149 6.93 4.03 8.55
C TRP A 149 8.43 3.78 8.56
N LEU A 150 9.18 4.87 8.62
CA LEU A 150 10.60 4.90 8.94
C LEU A 150 10.75 5.50 10.35
N VAL A 151 11.27 4.69 11.26
CA VAL A 151 11.61 5.07 12.63
C VAL A 151 13.09 4.81 12.83
N THR A 152 13.80 5.81 13.33
CA THR A 152 15.22 5.69 13.65
C THR A 152 15.41 5.51 15.15
N LEU A 153 16.30 4.60 15.49
CA LEU A 153 16.66 4.23 16.86
C LEU A 153 18.17 4.45 17.06
N ASP A 154 18.58 4.73 18.29
CA ASP A 154 20.00 4.67 18.69
C ASP A 154 20.48 3.23 18.95
N GLU A 155 21.73 3.06 19.41
CA GLU A 155 22.29 1.74 19.69
C GLU A 155 21.68 1.11 20.95
N GLU A 156 21.12 1.94 21.83
CA GLU A 156 20.43 1.58 23.07
C GLU A 156 18.96 1.20 22.84
N GLY A 157 18.42 1.46 21.65
CA GLY A 157 17.04 1.16 21.27
C GLY A 157 16.03 2.26 21.55
N GLU A 158 16.48 3.46 21.92
CA GLU A 158 15.64 4.64 22.13
C GLU A 158 15.36 5.37 20.80
N PRO A 159 14.16 5.99 20.65
CA PRO A 159 13.82 6.76 19.46
C PRO A 159 14.74 7.97 19.27
N LEU A 160 15.46 8.01 18.15
CA LEU A 160 16.36 9.11 17.80
C LEU A 160 15.79 9.89 16.60
N PRO A 161 15.27 11.13 16.79
CA PRO A 161 14.78 11.94 15.69
C PRO A 161 15.93 12.48 14.84
N VAL A 162 16.03 12.05 13.59
CA VAL A 162 17.09 12.44 12.65
C VAL A 162 16.49 13.00 11.37
N PRO A 163 17.08 14.05 10.78
CA PRO A 163 16.63 14.57 9.50
C PRO A 163 16.92 13.57 8.37
N VAL A 164 15.88 13.18 7.64
CA VAL A 164 15.89 12.30 6.47
C VAL A 164 15.33 13.02 5.26
N ARG A 165 15.93 12.82 4.08
CA ARG A 165 15.37 13.25 2.80
C ARG A 165 14.53 12.12 2.23
N VAL A 166 13.29 12.43 1.85
CA VAL A 166 12.38 11.48 1.23
C VAL A 166 12.13 11.93 -0.21
N GLY A 167 12.17 10.99 -1.14
CA GLY A 167 11.91 11.27 -2.54
C GLY A 167 11.69 10.02 -3.36
N GLN A 168 11.31 10.20 -4.61
CA GLN A 168 11.10 9.08 -5.51
C GLN A 168 12.42 8.31 -5.75
N ALA A 169 12.33 6.99 -5.68
CA ALA A 169 13.42 6.07 -5.94
C ALA A 169 13.94 6.21 -7.37
N VAL A 170 15.25 6.40 -7.50
CA VAL A 170 15.98 6.54 -8.77
C VAL A 170 17.33 5.83 -8.65
N ASP A 171 17.83 5.23 -9.73
CA ASP A 171 19.04 4.40 -9.62
C ASP A 171 20.28 5.21 -9.29
N VAL A 172 20.55 6.31 -10.02
CA VAL A 172 21.64 7.24 -9.71
C VAL A 172 21.27 8.65 -10.18
N ILE A 173 21.24 9.61 -9.26
CA ILE A 173 21.22 11.05 -9.53
C ILE A 173 22.41 11.69 -8.82
N GLY A 174 23.08 12.66 -9.46
CA GLY A 174 24.13 13.46 -8.82
C GLY A 174 25.43 13.50 -9.61
N LYS A 175 26.45 14.11 -9.01
CA LYS A 175 27.80 14.20 -9.59
C LYS A 175 28.56 12.91 -9.31
N ALA A 176 29.49 12.55 -10.20
CA ALA A 176 30.41 11.45 -9.98
C ALA A 176 31.16 11.65 -8.65
N GLY A 177 31.04 10.68 -7.74
CA GLY A 177 31.65 10.71 -6.40
C GLY A 177 30.67 10.73 -5.23
N THR A 178 29.45 11.26 -5.41
CA THR A 178 28.37 11.19 -4.40
C THR A 178 27.04 10.81 -5.07
N PRO A 179 26.87 9.53 -5.47
CA PRO A 179 25.63 9.08 -6.08
C PRO A 179 24.50 9.16 -5.06
N LYS A 180 23.39 9.80 -5.44
CA LYS A 180 22.14 9.80 -4.68
C LYS A 180 21.14 8.86 -5.34
N THR A 181 20.36 8.15 -4.54
CA THR A 181 19.34 7.20 -5.02
C THR A 181 17.91 7.76 -4.90
N ILE A 182 17.79 9.04 -4.54
CA ILE A 182 16.51 9.74 -4.39
C ILE A 182 16.43 11.01 -5.25
N ALA A 183 15.24 11.27 -5.79
CA ALA A 183 14.90 12.48 -6.52
C ALA A 183 14.23 13.56 -5.65
N GLY A 184 14.51 13.59 -4.33
CA GLY A 184 13.87 14.47 -3.35
C GLY A 184 14.85 15.43 -2.65
N VAL A 185 14.43 16.69 -2.50
CA VAL A 185 15.22 17.74 -1.80
C VAL A 185 14.63 18.05 -0.41
N HIS A 186 13.35 17.74 -0.18
CA HIS A 186 12.69 18.02 1.08
C HIS A 186 13.21 17.11 2.20
N THR A 187 13.50 17.74 3.33
CA THR A 187 13.99 17.06 4.55
C THR A 187 12.85 17.00 5.55
N HIS A 188 12.63 15.81 6.10
CA HIS A 188 11.67 15.52 7.16
C HIS A 188 12.41 14.99 8.38
N THR A 189 11.83 15.14 9.57
CA THR A 189 12.38 14.52 10.79
C THR A 189 11.66 13.21 11.05
N THR A 190 12.39 12.14 11.37
CA THR A 190 11.80 10.85 11.76
C THR A 190 10.98 10.96 13.05
N PRO A 191 9.86 10.21 13.18
CA PRO A 191 9.34 9.18 12.26
C PRO A 191 8.60 9.75 11.04
N VAL A 192 8.80 9.14 9.87
CA VAL A 192 8.17 9.56 8.60
C VAL A 192 7.43 8.39 7.96
N LEU A 193 6.33 8.67 7.27
CA LEU A 193 5.62 7.68 6.45
C LEU A 193 6.14 7.72 5.01
N LEU A 194 6.52 6.58 4.45
CA LEU A 194 7.01 6.49 3.07
C LEU A 194 5.86 6.15 2.11
N ALA A 195 5.67 6.97 1.06
CA ALA A 195 4.71 6.68 0.00
C ALA A 195 5.25 5.62 -0.98
N VAL A 196 4.41 5.18 -1.92
CA VAL A 196 4.74 4.04 -2.78
C VAL A 196 5.80 4.47 -3.79
N GLY A 197 6.96 3.84 -3.74
CA GLY A 197 8.08 4.16 -4.64
C GLY A 197 8.92 5.34 -4.16
N GLU A 198 8.68 5.81 -2.94
CA GLU A 198 9.60 6.72 -2.25
C GLU A 198 10.67 5.92 -1.51
N ARG A 199 11.86 6.49 -1.45
CA ARG A 199 12.99 6.05 -0.63
C ARG A 199 13.39 7.19 0.30
N ALA A 200 13.98 6.82 1.43
CA ALA A 200 14.56 7.77 2.37
C ALA A 200 16.09 7.63 2.39
N GLU A 201 16.78 8.76 2.53
CA GLU A 201 18.21 8.84 2.81
C GLU A 201 18.46 9.77 3.99
N LEU A 202 19.54 9.57 4.74
CA LEU A 202 19.91 10.49 5.82
C LEU A 202 20.33 11.85 5.24
N ALA A 203 19.88 12.93 5.87
CA ALA A 203 20.27 14.28 5.48
C ALA A 203 21.57 14.75 6.16
N SER A 204 21.88 14.20 7.35
CA SER A 204 23.09 14.48 8.12
C SER A 204 24.13 13.37 7.95
N ASP A 205 25.41 13.76 7.96
CA ASP A 205 26.55 12.85 7.97
C ASP A 205 26.96 12.37 9.36
N ASP A 206 26.30 12.84 10.43
CA ASP A 206 26.65 12.53 11.83
C ASP A 206 26.42 11.05 12.20
N PHE A 207 25.52 10.39 11.46
CA PHE A 207 25.08 9.02 11.73
C PHE A 207 25.33 8.11 10.53
N THR A 208 25.67 6.86 10.82
CA THR A 208 25.69 5.75 9.84
C THR A 208 24.57 4.76 10.17
N PRO A 209 23.70 4.43 9.21
CA PRO A 209 22.72 3.38 9.41
C PRO A 209 23.39 2.01 9.38
N LEU A 210 22.97 1.10 10.26
CA LEU A 210 23.46 -0.28 10.25
C LEU A 210 22.86 -1.10 9.11
N THR A 211 21.68 -0.71 8.62
CA THR A 211 21.02 -1.33 7.48
C THR A 211 21.24 -0.50 6.22
N PRO A 212 21.42 -1.15 5.05
CA PRO A 212 21.53 -0.44 3.77
C PRO A 212 20.21 0.18 3.31
N VAL A 213 19.08 -0.26 3.86
CA VAL A 213 17.74 0.21 3.51
C VAL A 213 17.14 1.00 4.67
N MET A 214 16.59 2.17 4.34
CA MET A 214 15.93 3.09 5.28
C MET A 214 14.42 2.86 5.32
N GLU A 215 13.99 1.66 5.74
CA GLU A 215 12.57 1.29 5.86
C GLU A 215 12.32 0.62 7.23
N GLY A 216 11.17 0.87 7.86
CA GLY A 216 10.83 0.26 9.14
C GLY A 216 11.65 0.84 10.30
N PHE A 217 12.24 -0.04 11.12
CA PHE A 217 13.13 0.36 12.20
C PHE A 217 14.58 0.33 11.72
N VAL A 218 15.27 1.47 11.84
CA VAL A 218 16.67 1.61 11.46
C VAL A 218 17.49 2.04 12.66
N ILE A 219 18.48 1.25 13.02
CA ILE A 219 19.44 1.59 14.07
C ILE A 219 20.53 2.46 13.46
N LEU A 220 20.76 3.61 14.08
CA LEU A 220 21.77 4.58 13.69
C LEU A 220 22.95 4.55 14.67
N ARG A 221 24.14 4.32 14.13
CA ARG A 221 25.39 4.47 14.87
C ARG A 221 25.93 5.88 14.68
N LYS A 222 26.31 6.54 15.77
CA LYS A 222 27.00 7.83 15.70
C LYS A 222 28.40 7.63 15.10
N LYS A 223 28.78 8.41 14.09
CA LYS A 223 30.15 8.35 13.57
C LYS A 223 31.12 8.87 14.64
N PRO A 224 32.26 8.20 14.88
CA PRO A 224 33.31 8.77 15.71
C PRO A 224 33.81 10.04 15.03
N VAL A 225 33.88 11.14 15.78
CA VAL A 225 34.44 12.40 15.28
C VAL A 225 35.94 12.16 15.11
N THR A 226 36.39 11.92 13.89
CA THR A 226 37.81 12.05 13.55
C THR A 226 38.16 13.53 13.63
N THR A 227 38.55 13.97 14.82
CA THR A 227 39.34 15.19 14.99
C THR A 227 40.66 14.98 14.25
N ASN A 228 40.76 15.56 13.05
CA ASN A 228 42.04 15.88 12.45
C ASN A 228 42.66 17.08 13.16
#